data_AF-A0A7D5G4N4-F1
#
_entry.id   AF-A0A7D5G4N4-F1
#
_cell.length_a   1.000
_cell.length_b   1.000
_cell.length_c   1.000
_cell.angle_alpha   90.00
_cell.angle_beta   90.00
_cell.angle_gamma   90.00
#
_symmetry.space_group_name_H-M   'P 1'
#
loop_
_entity.id
_entity.type
_entity.pdbx_description
1 polymer ?
#
loop_
_entity_poly.entity_id
_entity_poly.type
_entity_poly.pdbx_seq_one_letter_code
_entity_poly.pdbx_strand_id
1 'polypeptide(L)'
;MRDRLMLALAYHGALRRTEVTTITIEDIDPAHRLIRIRAENTKGKRERVVCYGPAITPVLAAHLRNLRQAGITGGALFRSFSDRNYGSPLSYWSWSKTVR
;
A
#
# COMPACT_ATOMS: atom_id res chain seq x y z
N MET A 1 -10.18 -5.03 -5.01
CA MET A 1 -8.81 -5.53 -4.76
C MET A 1 -8.01 -4.61 -3.86
N ARG A 2 -7.92 -3.31 -4.19
CA ARG A 2 -7.22 -2.27 -3.40
C ARG A 2 -7.59 -2.29 -1.90
N ASP A 3 -8.88 -2.22 -1.59
CA ASP A 3 -9.36 -2.07 -0.21
C ASP A 3 -9.07 -3.31 0.65
N ARG A 4 -9.20 -4.49 0.04
CA ARG A 4 -8.81 -5.77 0.64
C ARG A 4 -7.31 -5.84 0.92
N LEU A 5 -6.47 -5.34 0.01
CA LEU A 5 -5.02 -5.28 0.23
C LEU A 5 -4.67 -4.32 1.37
N MET A 6 -5.29 -3.13 1.38
CA MET A 6 -5.11 -2.17 2.46
C MET A 6 -5.46 -2.77 3.82
N LEU A 7 -6.61 -3.45 3.91
CA LEU A 7 -7.03 -4.13 5.14
C LEU A 7 -6.07 -5.26 5.54
N ALA A 8 -5.63 -6.09 4.58
CA ALA A 8 -4.72 -7.19 4.85
C ALA A 8 -3.36 -6.70 5.37
N LEU A 9 -2.82 -5.62 4.81
CA LEU A 9 -1.57 -5.01 5.26
C LEU A 9 -1.70 -4.38 6.65
N ALA A 10 -2.81 -3.69 6.93
CA ALA A 10 -3.04 -3.13 8.26
C ALA A 10 -3.20 -4.24 9.32
N TYR A 11 -3.96 -5.29 9.01
CA TYR A 11 -4.26 -6.37 9.93
C TYR A 11 -3.07 -7.30 10.17
N HIS A 12 -2.49 -7.86 9.11
CA HIS A 12 -1.39 -8.83 9.24
C HIS A 12 -0.01 -8.17 9.40
N GLY A 13 0.19 -6.98 8.83
CA GLY A 13 1.46 -6.25 8.89
C GLY A 13 1.56 -5.27 10.06
N ALA A 14 0.52 -5.17 10.89
CA ALA A 14 0.41 -4.20 11.99
C ALA A 14 0.75 -2.76 11.56
N LEU A 15 0.43 -2.41 10.31
CA LEU A 15 0.75 -1.12 9.73
C LEU A 15 -0.30 -0.08 10.13
N ARG A 16 0.17 1.11 10.51
CA ARG A 16 -0.73 2.25 10.72
C ARG A 16 -1.35 2.67 9.40
N ARG A 17 -2.55 3.25 9.45
CA ARG A 17 -3.24 3.76 8.25
C ARG A 17 -2.36 4.70 7.42
N THR A 18 -1.62 5.61 8.07
CA THR A 18 -0.68 6.52 7.41
C THR A 18 0.43 5.77 6.69
N GLU A 19 0.99 4.75 7.35
CA GLU A 19 2.03 3.89 6.78
C GLU A 19 1.48 3.17 5.55
N VAL A 20 0.28 2.58 5.61
CA VAL A 20 -0.34 1.92 4.45
C VAL A 20 -0.56 2.90 3.29
N THR A 21 -1.12 4.08 3.53
CA THR A 21 -1.45 5.05 2.45
C THR A 21 -0.22 5.66 1.78
N THR A 22 0.95 5.60 2.42
CA THR A 22 2.20 6.21 1.94
C THR A 22 3.18 5.22 1.31
N ILE A 23 2.87 3.92 1.32
CA ILE A 23 3.69 2.90 0.65
C ILE A 23 3.80 3.22 -0.83
N THR A 24 5.03 3.15 -1.34
CA THR A 24 5.35 3.27 -2.76
C THR A 24 5.62 1.90 -3.37
N ILE A 25 5.54 1.78 -4.70
CA ILE A 25 5.85 0.54 -5.42
C ILE A 25 7.31 0.13 -5.17
N GLU A 26 8.20 1.11 -5.04
CA GLU A 26 9.63 0.97 -4.80
C GLU A 26 9.95 0.47 -3.38
N ASP A 27 8.98 0.50 -2.48
CA ASP A 27 9.15 -0.01 -1.12
C ASP A 27 8.87 -1.52 -1.02
N ILE A 28 8.38 -2.15 -2.10
CA ILE A 28 8.03 -3.57 -2.14
C ILE A 28 9.22 -4.37 -2.67
N ASP A 29 9.60 -5.40 -1.92
CA ASP A 29 10.49 -6.47 -2.39
C ASP A 29 9.68 -7.79 -2.49
N PRO A 30 9.18 -8.12 -3.69
CA PRO A 30 8.38 -9.33 -3.90
C PRO A 30 9.17 -10.63 -3.71
N ALA A 31 10.49 -10.61 -3.96
CA ALA A 31 11.33 -11.81 -3.89
C ALA A 31 11.46 -12.30 -2.44
N HIS A 32 11.61 -11.36 -1.50
CA HIS A 32 11.77 -11.66 -0.08
C HIS A 32 10.48 -11.47 0.74
N ARG A 33 9.39 -11.04 0.10
CA ARG A 33 8.11 -10.67 0.74
C ARG A 33 8.27 -9.59 1.81
N LEU A 34 9.01 -8.54 1.47
CA LEU A 34 9.31 -7.43 2.37
C LEU A 34 8.65 -6.15 1.88
N ILE A 35 8.27 -5.29 2.84
CA ILE A 35 7.81 -3.93 2.61
C ILE A 35 8.64 -3.01 3.49
N ARG A 36 9.32 -2.05 2.87
CA ARG A 36 10.06 -1.01 3.58
C ARG A 36 9.11 0.11 3.99
N ILE A 37 9.11 0.44 5.28
CA ILE A 37 8.34 1.55 5.83
C ILE A 37 9.31 2.68 6.13
N ARG A 38 9.29 3.71 5.29
CA ARG A 38 10.23 4.83 5.37
C ARG A 38 10.05 5.65 6.65
N ALA A 39 11.15 6.17 7.18
CA ALA A 39 11.19 6.89 8.44
C ALA A 39 10.21 8.07 8.48
N GLU A 40 10.14 8.86 7.41
CA GLU A 40 9.26 10.02 7.24
C GLU A 40 7.76 9.69 7.39
N ASN A 41 7.39 8.42 7.19
CA ASN A 41 6.02 7.94 7.25
C ASN A 41 5.66 7.29 8.60
N THR A 42 6.61 7.21 9.53
CA THR A 42 6.41 6.62 10.87
C THR A 42 6.33 7.67 11.97
N LYS A 43 5.56 7.38 13.03
CA LYS A 43 5.44 8.27 14.21
C LYS A 43 6.77 8.59 14.89
N GLY A 44 7.74 7.66 14.83
CA GLY A 44 9.03 7.77 15.52
C GLY A 44 10.21 8.17 14.64
N LYS A 45 9.98 8.48 13.36
CA LYS A 45 11.05 8.72 12.36
C LYS A 45 12.08 7.59 12.29
N ARG A 46 11.62 6.34 12.40
CA ARG A 46 12.47 5.15 12.30
C ARG A 46 12.02 4.29 11.14
N GLU A 47 12.93 4.08 10.19
CA GLU A 47 12.70 3.13 9.12
C GLU A 47 12.61 1.71 9.70
N ARG A 48 11.74 0.89 9.11
CA ARG A 48 11.69 -0.55 9.40
C ARG A 48 11.24 -1.33 8.18
N VAL A 49 11.55 -2.61 8.18
CA VAL A 49 11.07 -3.56 7.16
C VAL A 49 10.02 -4.46 7.80
N VAL A 50 8.93 -4.70 7.08
CA VAL A 50 7.85 -5.59 7.50
C VAL A 50 7.70 -6.72 6.50
N CYS A 51 7.74 -7.96 6.99
CA CYS A 51 7.43 -9.13 6.18
C CYS A 51 5.91 -9.24 5.99
N TYR A 52 5.46 -9.65 4.81
CA TYR A 52 4.07 -10.02 4.60
C TYR A 52 3.91 -11.52 4.36
N GLY A 53 2.80 -12.06 4.89
CA GLY A 53 2.51 -13.49 4.78
C GLY A 53 2.13 -13.92 3.35
N PRO A 54 2.22 -15.22 3.04
CA PRO A 54 1.88 -15.77 1.73
C PRO A 54 0.44 -15.43 1.29
N ALA A 55 -0.49 -15.28 2.25
CA ALA A 55 -1.88 -14.88 2.01
C ALA A 55 -2.03 -13.51 1.33
N ILE A 56 -1.08 -12.58 1.51
CA ILE A 56 -1.11 -11.24 0.92
C ILE A 56 -0.58 -11.25 -0.53
N THR A 57 0.35 -12.17 -0.82
CA THR A 57 1.05 -12.28 -2.11
C THR A 57 0.13 -12.24 -3.34
N PRO A 58 -0.93 -13.07 -3.45
CA PRO A 58 -1.78 -13.06 -4.65
C PRO A 58 -2.54 -11.74 -4.81
N VAL A 59 -2.95 -11.13 -3.70
CA VAL A 59 -3.69 -9.85 -3.70
C VAL A 59 -2.77 -8.70 -4.11
N LEU A 60 -1.54 -8.68 -3.57
CA LEU A 60 -0.52 -7.70 -3.92
C LEU A 60 -0.08 -7.83 -5.38
N ALA A 61 0.18 -9.05 -5.85
CA ALA A 61 0.59 -9.30 -7.23
C ALA A 61 -0.49 -8.87 -8.24
N ALA A 62 -1.76 -9.17 -7.96
CA ALA A 62 -2.87 -8.71 -8.79
C ALA A 62 -2.98 -7.18 -8.80
N HIS A 63 -2.79 -6.53 -7.64
CA HIS A 63 -2.83 -5.07 -7.55
C HIS A 63 -1.68 -4.41 -8.34
N LEU A 64 -0.46 -4.92 -8.23
CA LEU A 64 0.69 -4.46 -9.01
C LEU A 64 0.49 -4.64 -10.51
N ARG A 65 -0.10 -5.77 -10.93
CA ARG A 65 -0.45 -6.01 -12.34
C ARG A 65 -1.49 -5.01 -12.84
N ASN A 66 -2.52 -4.70 -12.05
CA ASN A 66 -3.52 -3.69 -12.41
C ASN A 66 -2.88 -2.30 -12.57
N LEU A 67 -1.96 -1.93 -11.68
CA LEU A 67 -1.21 -0.68 -11.80
C LEU A 67 -0.39 -0.64 -13.09
N ARG A 68 0.30 -1.73 -13.41
CA ARG A 68 1.09 -1.83 -14.65
C ARG A 68 0.21 -1.75 -15.90
N GLN A 69 -0.96 -2.38 -15.91
CA GLN A 69 -1.94 -2.27 -17.00
C GLN A 69 -2.48 -0.84 -17.17
N ALA A 70 -2.54 -0.07 -16.09
CA ALA A 70 -2.89 1.36 -16.11
C ALA A 70 -1.69 2.27 -16.44
N GLY A 71 -0.54 1.72 -16.85
CA GLY A 71 0.67 2.49 -17.19
C GLY A 71 1.46 3.00 -15.96
N ILE A 72 1.12 2.56 -14.76
CA ILE A 72 1.75 2.99 -13.52
C ILE A 72 2.86 2.00 -13.14
N THR A 73 4.10 2.48 -13.15
CA THR A 73 5.28 1.67 -12.81
C THR A 73 5.99 2.11 -11.53
N GLY A 74 5.65 3.28 -10.98
CA GLY A 74 6.27 3.82 -9.77
C GLY A 74 5.35 4.71 -8.92
N GLY A 75 5.87 5.16 -7.78
CA GLY A 75 5.18 6.04 -6.84
C GLY A 75 4.14 5.31 -5.99
N ALA A 76 3.06 6.01 -5.60
CA ALA A 76 2.09 5.50 -4.63
C ALA A 76 1.48 4.15 -5.04
N LEU A 77 1.57 3.17 -4.13
CA LEU A 77 0.96 1.85 -4.28
C LEU A 77 -0.57 1.95 -4.28
N PHE A 78 -1.12 2.81 -3.41
CA PHE A 78 -2.55 3.02 -3.30
C PHE A 78 -2.97 4.36 -3.88
N ARG A 79 -3.92 4.30 -4.80
CA ARG A 79 -4.42 5.44 -5.55
C ARG A 79 -5.94 5.55 -5.48
N SER A 80 -6.42 6.77 -5.64
CA SER A 80 -7.84 7.07 -5.65
C SER A 80 -8.50 6.62 -6.96
N PHE A 81 -9.72 6.09 -6.83
CA PHE A 81 -10.61 5.76 -7.95
C PHE A 81 -11.80 6.72 -8.04
N SER A 82 -11.84 7.77 -7.21
CA SER A 82 -12.88 8.79 -7.30
C SER A 82 -12.67 9.64 -8.54
N ASP A 83 -13.76 9.97 -9.25
CA ASP A 83 -13.76 10.80 -10.46
C ASP A 83 -12.98 12.11 -10.28
N ARG A 84 -13.02 12.70 -9.08
CA ARG A 84 -12.37 13.98 -8.80
C ARG A 84 -10.84 13.90 -8.67
N ASN A 85 -10.32 12.75 -8.24
CA ASN A 85 -8.90 12.58 -7.87
C ASN A 85 -8.34 11.27 -8.43
N TYR A 86 -8.82 10.83 -9.59
CA TYR A 86 -8.46 9.52 -10.14
C TYR A 86 -6.94 9.40 -10.31
N GLY A 87 -6.37 8.29 -9.85
CA GLY A 87 -4.93 8.01 -9.96
C GLY A 87 -4.01 8.76 -8.97
N SER A 88 -4.54 9.73 -8.23
CA SER A 88 -3.78 10.45 -7.20
C SER A 88 -3.48 9.55 -5.99
N PRO A 89 -2.36 9.76 -5.26
CA PRO A 89 -2.07 9.04 -4.01
C PRO A 89 -3.23 9.14 -3.02
N LEU A 90 -3.52 8.05 -2.30
CA LEU A 90 -4.51 8.10 -1.23
C LEU A 90 -4.01 8.98 -0.08
N SER A 91 -4.91 9.82 0.45
CA SER A 91 -4.65 10.49 1.71
C SER A 91 -5.05 9.59 2.88
N TYR A 92 -4.53 9.90 4.07
CA TYR A 92 -4.95 9.26 5.32
C TYR A 92 -6.48 9.28 5.50
N TRP A 93 -7.15 10.35 5.07
CA TRP A 93 -8.60 10.51 5.17
C TRP A 93 -9.39 9.63 4.20
N SER A 94 -8.78 9.17 3.11
CA SER A 94 -9.43 8.24 2.18
C SER A 94 -9.67 6.87 2.82
N TRP A 95 -8.93 6.51 3.88
CA TRP A 95 -9.09 5.25 4.60
C TRP A 95 -10.48 5.05 5.19
N SER A 96 -11.06 6.08 5.82
CA SER A 96 -12.35 5.95 6.53
C SER A 96 -13.53 5.68 5.61
N LYS A 97 -13.39 5.98 4.31
CA LYS A 97 -14.39 5.67 3.27
C LYS A 97 -14.23 4.26 2.70
N THR A 98 -13.10 3.62 2.98
CA THR A 98 -12.63 2.42 2.30
C THR A 98 -12.80 1.16 3.17
N VAL A 99 -12.67 1.30 4.49
CA VAL A 99 -12.90 0.22 5.47
C VAL A 99 -14.16 0.54 6.24
N ARG A 100 -15.23 -0.20 5.95
CA ARG A 100 -16.53 -0.14 6.64
C ARG A 100 -16.84 -1.50 7.26
#